data_AF-A0A9D8LWI2-F1
#
_entry.id   AF-A0A9D8LWI2-F1
#
_cell.length_a   1.000
_cell.length_b   1.000
_cell.length_c   1.000
_cell.angle_alpha   90.00
_cell.angle_beta   90.00
_cell.angle_gamma   90.00
#
_symmetry.space_group_name_H-M   'P 1'
#
loop_
_entity.id
_entity.type
_entity.pdbx_description
1 polymer ?
#
loop_
_entity_poly.entity_id
_entity_poly.type
_entity_poly.pdbx_seq_one_letter_code
_entity_poly.pdbx_strand_id
1 'polypeptide(L)'
;MQHRDEWFFRFKTATRALIKMIGTIEDAALVAGVSKSVMHRWSSTTDADMITIAAALKLEAECGVPCVTEAMAAHGRLTLAKSDGSVPPSCMMTAFGGVADEFGDLANRVAEALRDGNLSPNDHVAINDALTELIEAANKAKGTSARLRAVGDQA
;
A
#
# COMPACT_ATOMS: atom_id res chain seq x y z
N MET A 1 -17.01 -18.81 22.20
CA MET A 1 -15.74 -18.06 22.38
C MET A 1 -15.38 -17.52 21.00
N GLN A 2 -15.49 -16.21 20.78
CA GLN A 2 -15.18 -15.62 19.47
C GLN A 2 -13.68 -15.71 19.26
N HIS A 3 -13.28 -16.62 18.38
CA HIS A 3 -11.90 -16.93 18.09
C HIS A 3 -11.31 -15.77 17.26
N ARG A 4 -10.56 -14.89 17.95
CA ARG A 4 -9.74 -13.84 17.33
C ARG A 4 -8.52 -14.51 16.71
N ASP A 5 -8.75 -15.17 15.59
CA ASP A 5 -7.71 -15.93 14.90
C ASP A 5 -6.92 -15.02 13.96
N GLU A 6 -5.84 -15.56 13.39
CA GLU A 6 -4.96 -14.83 12.45
C GLU A 6 -5.74 -14.12 11.33
N TRP A 7 -6.78 -14.76 10.79
CA TRP A 7 -7.61 -14.18 9.73
C TRP A 7 -8.32 -12.90 10.20
N PHE A 8 -8.87 -12.89 11.42
CA PHE A 8 -9.56 -11.73 11.97
C PHE A 8 -8.64 -10.51 11.97
N PHE A 9 -7.40 -10.68 12.46
CA PHE A 9 -6.41 -9.60 12.49
C PHE A 9 -5.95 -9.17 11.10
N ARG A 10 -5.84 -10.10 10.14
CA ARG A 10 -5.52 -9.77 8.74
C ARG A 10 -6.59 -8.89 8.11
N PHE A 11 -7.87 -9.23 8.26
CA PHE A 11 -8.97 -8.42 7.74
C PHE A 11 -9.07 -7.04 8.42
N LYS A 12 -8.87 -6.98 9.75
CA LYS A 12 -8.79 -5.69 10.47
C LYS A 12 -7.65 -4.82 9.95
N THR A 13 -6.51 -5.43 9.66
CA THR A 13 -5.33 -4.72 9.13
C THR A 13 -5.55 -4.24 7.70
N ALA A 14 -6.16 -5.05 6.84
CA ALA A 14 -6.55 -4.63 5.49
C ALA A 14 -7.54 -3.46 5.52
N THR A 15 -8.52 -3.50 6.43
CA THR A 15 -9.47 -2.41 6.64
C THR A 15 -8.77 -1.12 7.09
N ARG A 16 -7.83 -1.21 8.04
CA ARG A 16 -7.01 -0.06 8.45
C ARG A 16 -6.15 0.49 7.32
N ALA A 17 -5.62 -0.37 6.46
CA ALA A 17 -4.83 0.06 5.31
C ALA A 17 -5.69 0.89 4.35
N LEU A 18 -6.92 0.46 4.05
CA LEU A 18 -7.88 1.24 3.26
C LEU A 18 -8.18 2.60 3.88
N ILE A 19 -8.50 2.65 5.17
CA ILE A 19 -8.76 3.91 5.88
C ILE A 19 -7.55 4.85 5.79
N LYS A 20 -6.33 4.32 5.97
CA LYS A 20 -5.11 5.12 5.90
C LYS A 20 -4.82 5.64 4.49
N MET A 21 -5.16 4.90 3.44
CA MET A 21 -5.00 5.36 2.06
C MET A 21 -6.01 6.44 1.69
N ILE A 22 -7.22 6.38 2.25
CA ILE A 22 -8.25 7.42 2.08
C ILE A 22 -7.87 8.68 2.88
N GLY A 23 -7.27 8.51 4.07
CA GLY A 23 -6.73 9.59 4.88
C GLY A 23 -7.27 9.58 6.31
N THR A 24 -8.59 9.69 6.48
CA THR A 24 -9.25 9.73 7.79
C THR A 24 -10.36 8.70 7.94
N ILE A 25 -10.74 8.39 9.19
CA ILE A 25 -11.90 7.53 9.50
C ILE A 25 -13.18 8.17 8.98
N GLU A 26 -13.28 9.50 9.06
CA GLU A 26 -14.39 10.30 8.55
C GLU A 26 -14.61 10.13 7.06
N ASP A 27 -13.55 10.32 6.28
CA ASP A 27 -13.61 10.25 4.83
C ASP A 27 -13.92 8.83 4.38
N ALA A 28 -13.28 7.83 5.01
CA ALA A 28 -13.58 6.43 4.76
C ALA A 28 -15.05 6.09 5.12
N ALA A 29 -15.57 6.61 6.22
CA ALA A 29 -16.96 6.39 6.62
C ALA A 29 -17.94 7.03 5.63
N LEU A 30 -17.61 8.22 5.10
CA LEU A 30 -18.39 8.88 4.06
C LEU A 30 -18.42 8.05 2.77
N VAL A 31 -17.27 7.59 2.28
CA VAL A 31 -17.17 6.73 1.08
C VAL A 31 -17.95 5.43 1.26
N ALA A 32 -17.81 4.78 2.42
CA ALA A 32 -18.54 3.54 2.71
C ALA A 32 -20.05 3.76 2.90
N GLY A 33 -20.48 4.98 3.27
CA GLY A 33 -21.86 5.31 3.60
C GLY A 33 -22.29 4.81 4.98
N VAL A 34 -21.39 4.86 5.96
CA VAL A 34 -21.63 4.41 7.34
C VAL A 34 -21.23 5.49 8.35
N SER A 35 -21.56 5.30 9.63
CA SER A 35 -21.13 6.23 10.68
C SER A 35 -19.65 6.03 11.04
N LYS A 36 -19.02 7.09 11.56
CA LYS A 36 -17.64 7.05 12.07
C LYS A 36 -17.44 5.94 13.11
N SER A 37 -18.43 5.74 13.98
CA SER A 37 -18.38 4.71 15.03
C SER A 37 -18.35 3.29 14.43
N VAL A 38 -19.12 3.04 13.36
CA VAL A 38 -19.07 1.76 12.64
C VAL A 38 -17.70 1.55 12.01
N MET A 39 -17.18 2.56 11.31
CA MET A 39 -15.85 2.51 10.69
C MET A 39 -14.74 2.27 11.72
N HIS A 40 -14.80 2.95 12.87
CA HIS A 40 -13.86 2.74 13.97
C HIS A 40 -13.89 1.28 14.46
N ARG A 41 -15.07 0.72 14.73
CA ARG A 41 -15.22 -0.69 15.16
C ARG A 41 -14.65 -1.65 14.12
N TRP A 42 -14.88 -1.41 12.84
CA TRP A 42 -14.31 -2.23 11.75
C TRP A 42 -12.78 -2.22 11.71
N SER A 43 -12.15 -1.11 12.09
CA SER A 43 -10.69 -0.94 12.09
C SER A 43 -10.01 -1.41 13.40
N SER A 44 -10.79 -1.47 14.48
CA SER A 44 -10.36 -1.80 15.84
C SER A 44 -10.09 -3.30 16.02
N THR A 45 -9.01 -3.66 16.71
CA THR A 45 -8.71 -5.06 17.07
C THR A 45 -9.53 -5.57 18.26
N THR A 46 -10.19 -4.68 19.00
CA THR A 46 -10.96 -5.04 20.19
C THR A 46 -12.40 -5.38 19.87
N ASP A 47 -12.95 -4.78 18.81
CA ASP A 47 -14.33 -4.96 18.37
C ASP A 47 -14.47 -6.13 17.40
N ALA A 48 -15.47 -6.99 17.60
CA ALA A 48 -15.71 -8.14 16.73
C ALA A 48 -16.30 -7.77 15.35
N ASP A 49 -16.84 -6.55 15.20
CA ASP A 49 -17.49 -6.11 13.97
C ASP A 49 -16.50 -6.05 12.80
N MET A 50 -16.84 -6.67 11.68
CA MET A 50 -16.03 -6.67 10.47
C MET A 50 -16.64 -5.78 9.39
N ILE A 51 -15.78 -5.24 8.51
CA ILE A 51 -16.24 -4.53 7.32
C ILE A 51 -17.15 -5.42 6.47
N THR A 52 -18.23 -4.85 5.95
CA THR A 52 -19.10 -5.57 5.00
C THR A 52 -18.45 -5.61 3.62
N ILE A 53 -18.78 -6.61 2.82
CA ILE A 53 -18.28 -6.73 1.44
C ILE A 53 -18.64 -5.46 0.64
N ALA A 54 -19.86 -4.95 0.78
CA ALA A 54 -20.29 -3.74 0.08
C ALA A 54 -19.45 -2.51 0.45
N ALA A 55 -19.09 -2.34 1.73
CA ALA A 55 -18.24 -1.23 2.15
C ALA A 55 -16.79 -1.43 1.67
N ALA A 56 -16.25 -2.64 1.77
CA ALA A 56 -14.92 -2.96 1.28
C ALA A 56 -14.77 -2.60 -0.21
N LEU A 57 -15.71 -3.04 -1.06
CA LEU A 57 -15.67 -2.76 -2.50
C LEU A 57 -15.70 -1.26 -2.82
N LYS A 58 -16.47 -0.45 -2.07
CA LYS A 58 -16.49 1.01 -2.26
C LYS A 58 -15.14 1.65 -1.92
N LEU A 59 -14.54 1.27 -0.80
CA LEU A 59 -13.24 1.81 -0.38
C LEU A 59 -12.12 1.35 -1.31
N GLU A 60 -12.15 0.09 -1.75
CA GLU A 60 -11.18 -0.45 -2.71
C GLU A 60 -11.29 0.21 -4.07
N ALA A 61 -12.51 0.52 -4.53
CA ALA A 61 -12.73 1.28 -5.77
C ALA A 61 -12.18 2.72 -5.66
N GLU A 62 -12.38 3.38 -4.52
CA GLU A 62 -11.83 4.71 -4.24
C GLU A 62 -10.29 4.71 -4.23
N CYS A 63 -9.67 3.70 -3.61
CA CYS A 63 -8.22 3.59 -3.53
C CYS A 63 -7.55 2.95 -4.77
N GLY A 64 -8.32 2.30 -5.64
CA GLY A 64 -7.80 1.53 -6.77
C GLY A 64 -7.01 0.27 -6.39
N VAL A 65 -7.18 -0.26 -5.16
CA VAL A 65 -6.42 -1.43 -4.66
C VAL A 65 -7.31 -2.39 -3.86
N PRO A 66 -7.23 -3.72 -4.11
CA PRO A 66 -8.14 -4.71 -3.53
C PRO A 66 -7.66 -5.27 -2.17
N CYS A 67 -7.40 -4.44 -1.17
CA CYS A 67 -6.75 -4.88 0.09
C CYS A 67 -7.54 -5.94 0.90
N VAL A 68 -8.84 -5.74 1.09
CA VAL A 68 -9.70 -6.68 1.82
C VAL A 68 -10.02 -7.89 0.95
N THR A 69 -10.26 -7.68 -0.34
CA THR A 69 -10.50 -8.75 -1.31
C THR A 69 -9.28 -9.67 -1.45
N GLU A 70 -8.06 -9.13 -1.40
CA GLU A 70 -6.83 -9.93 -1.37
C GLU A 70 -6.74 -10.76 -0.08
N ALA A 71 -7.08 -10.18 1.07
CA ALA A 71 -7.15 -10.92 2.33
C ALA A 71 -8.18 -12.06 2.28
N MET A 72 -9.33 -11.85 1.62
CA MET A 72 -10.34 -12.89 1.38
C MET A 72 -9.78 -14.02 0.51
N ALA A 73 -9.13 -13.68 -0.61
CA ALA A 73 -8.55 -14.67 -1.51
C ALA A 73 -7.45 -15.49 -0.82
N ALA A 74 -6.55 -14.82 -0.11
CA ALA A 74 -5.45 -15.46 0.61
C ALA A 74 -5.94 -16.44 1.69
N HIS A 75 -7.06 -16.14 2.36
CA HIS A 75 -7.68 -17.08 3.30
C HIS A 75 -8.11 -18.39 2.61
N GLY A 76 -8.62 -18.29 1.39
CA GLY A 76 -8.93 -19.44 0.53
C GLY A 76 -7.71 -20.06 -0.15
N ARG A 77 -6.49 -19.60 0.12
CA ARG A 77 -5.25 -19.97 -0.59
C ARG A 77 -5.31 -19.69 -2.10
N LEU A 78 -6.02 -18.63 -2.46
CA LEU A 78 -6.17 -18.15 -3.83
C LEU A 78 -5.39 -16.85 -4.02
N THR A 79 -5.07 -16.53 -5.26
CA THR A 79 -4.45 -15.24 -5.66
C THR A 79 -5.39 -14.53 -6.61
N LEU A 80 -5.44 -13.20 -6.52
CA LEU A 80 -6.22 -12.39 -7.43
C LEU A 80 -5.50 -12.25 -8.78
N ALA A 81 -6.27 -12.25 -9.86
CA ALA A 81 -5.84 -11.87 -11.19
C ALA A 81 -6.85 -10.85 -11.72
N LYS A 82 -6.40 -9.87 -12.50
CA LYS A 82 -7.27 -9.00 -13.29
C LYS A 82 -7.92 -9.81 -14.41
N SER A 83 -9.04 -9.30 -14.94
CA SER A 83 -9.78 -9.95 -16.02
C SER A 83 -9.00 -10.09 -17.33
N ASP A 84 -7.98 -9.25 -17.54
CA ASP A 84 -7.03 -9.31 -18.65
C ASP A 84 -5.87 -10.30 -18.41
N GLY A 85 -5.87 -11.00 -17.27
CA GLY A 85 -4.82 -11.94 -16.87
C GLY A 85 -3.62 -11.29 -16.17
N SER A 86 -3.60 -9.96 -15.99
CA SER A 86 -2.54 -9.29 -15.23
C SER A 86 -2.67 -9.58 -13.73
N VAL A 87 -1.56 -9.86 -13.04
CA VAL A 87 -1.59 -10.05 -11.58
C VAL A 87 -1.66 -8.65 -10.92
N PRO A 88 -2.60 -8.37 -9.99
CA PRO A 88 -2.59 -7.15 -9.18
C PRO A 88 -1.26 -7.11 -8.41
N PRO A 89 -0.63 -5.94 -8.29
CA PRO A 89 0.70 -5.85 -7.70
C PRO A 89 0.72 -6.44 -6.28
N SER A 90 1.51 -7.51 -6.08
CA SER A 90 1.84 -7.97 -4.73
C SER A 90 2.64 -6.87 -4.05
N CYS A 91 2.18 -6.45 -2.88
CA CYS A 91 2.51 -5.15 -2.30
C CYS A 91 4.03 -4.86 -2.17
N MET A 92 4.90 -5.88 -2.01
CA MET A 92 6.36 -5.66 -1.85
C MET A 92 7.23 -5.78 -3.10
N MET A 93 6.98 -6.72 -4.01
CA MET A 93 7.84 -6.90 -5.18
C MET A 93 7.73 -5.69 -6.13
N THR A 94 6.52 -5.15 -6.26
CA THR A 94 6.24 -3.93 -7.04
C THR A 94 6.87 -2.69 -6.38
N ALA A 95 6.86 -2.63 -5.04
CA ALA A 95 7.49 -1.53 -4.32
C ALA A 95 9.02 -1.56 -4.47
N PHE A 96 9.63 -2.74 -4.51
CA PHE A 96 11.05 -2.90 -4.84
C PHE A 96 11.35 -2.62 -6.32
N GLY A 97 10.47 -3.01 -7.23
CA GLY A 97 10.56 -2.66 -8.65
C GLY A 97 10.61 -1.15 -8.86
N GLY A 98 9.69 -0.40 -8.23
CA GLY A 98 9.72 1.07 -8.29
C GLY A 98 11.00 1.68 -7.73
N VAL A 99 11.56 1.16 -6.63
CA VAL A 99 12.86 1.63 -6.12
C VAL A 99 14.00 1.34 -7.11
N ALA A 100 13.98 0.18 -7.78
CA ALA A 100 14.98 -0.18 -8.76
C ALA A 100 14.88 0.69 -10.03
N ASP A 101 13.66 1.03 -10.46
CA ASP A 101 13.41 1.91 -11.60
C ASP A 101 13.94 3.33 -11.34
N GLU A 102 13.58 3.94 -10.19
CA GLU A 102 14.07 5.28 -9.82
C GLU A 102 15.59 5.32 -9.62
N PHE A 103 16.19 4.23 -9.11
CA PHE A 103 17.63 4.13 -8.99
C PHE A 103 18.31 4.08 -10.37
N GLY A 104 17.71 3.37 -11.32
CA GLY A 104 18.17 3.34 -12.71
C GLY A 104 18.13 4.73 -13.36
N ASP A 105 17.06 5.49 -13.13
CA ASP A 105 16.92 6.86 -13.63
C ASP A 105 17.98 7.79 -13.03
N LEU A 106 18.17 7.74 -11.70
CA LEU A 106 19.23 8.49 -11.03
C LEU A 106 20.63 8.16 -11.58
N ALA A 107 20.94 6.87 -11.76
CA ALA A 107 22.22 6.43 -12.29
C ALA A 107 22.48 6.97 -13.71
N ASN A 108 21.44 6.98 -14.57
CA ASN A 108 21.52 7.54 -15.91
C ASN A 108 21.77 9.05 -15.90
N ARG A 109 21.08 9.80 -15.03
CA ARG A 109 21.27 11.25 -14.90
C ARG A 109 22.65 11.63 -14.39
N VAL A 110 23.18 10.87 -13.43
CA VAL A 110 24.55 11.05 -12.95
C VAL A 110 25.57 10.70 -14.04
N ALA A 111 25.34 9.64 -14.82
CA ALA A 111 26.23 9.27 -15.91
C ALA A 111 26.25 10.34 -17.03
N GLU A 112 25.10 10.90 -17.39
CA GLU A 112 25.01 11.97 -18.39
C GLU A 112 25.65 13.27 -17.88
N ALA A 113 25.41 13.64 -16.62
CA ALA A 113 26.01 14.82 -15.98
C ALA A 113 27.54 14.77 -15.84
N LEU A 114 28.12 13.57 -15.85
CA LEU A 114 29.58 13.38 -15.77
C LEU A 114 30.24 13.24 -17.14
N ARG A 115 29.45 13.19 -18.23
CA ARG A 115 29.94 12.82 -19.56
C ARG A 115 30.89 13.84 -20.18
N ASP A 116 30.70 15.11 -19.87
CA ASP A 116 31.55 16.21 -20.33
C ASP A 116 32.60 16.64 -19.27
N GLY A 117 32.65 15.93 -18.14
CA GLY A 117 33.59 16.15 -17.05
C GLY A 117 33.30 17.39 -16.20
N ASN A 118 32.16 18.07 -16.40
CA ASN A 118 31.83 19.28 -15.67
C ASN A 118 30.35 19.32 -15.24
N LEU A 119 30.11 19.07 -13.96
CA LEU A 119 28.79 19.20 -13.34
C LEU A 119 28.30 20.65 -13.38
N SER A 120 27.25 20.90 -14.16
CA SER A 120 26.60 22.20 -14.25
C SER A 120 25.56 22.39 -13.13
N PRO A 121 25.15 23.63 -12.84
CA PRO A 121 24.04 23.90 -11.93
C PRO A 121 22.73 23.19 -12.32
N ASN A 122 22.49 23.00 -13.62
CA ASN A 122 21.29 22.30 -14.11
C ASN A 122 21.36 20.80 -13.81
N ASP A 123 22.55 20.20 -13.88
CA ASP A 123 22.76 18.78 -13.54
C ASP A 123 22.50 18.54 -12.06
N HIS A 124 22.93 19.47 -11.20
CA HIS A 124 22.64 19.41 -9.77
C HIS A 124 21.13 19.43 -9.48
N VAL A 125 20.35 20.23 -10.22
CA VAL A 125 18.89 20.25 -10.09
C VAL A 125 18.31 18.90 -10.54
N ALA A 126 18.68 18.43 -11.73
CA ALA A 126 18.16 17.17 -12.28
C ALA A 126 18.50 15.93 -11.43
N ILE A 127 19.68 15.90 -10.80
CA ILE A 127 20.10 14.85 -9.87
C ILE A 127 19.34 14.95 -8.54
N ASN A 128 19.13 16.16 -8.01
CA ASN A 128 18.37 16.35 -6.77
C ASN A 128 16.89 15.98 -6.92
N ASP A 129 16.29 16.27 -8.08
CA ASP A 129 14.92 15.87 -8.38
C ASP A 129 14.81 14.33 -8.41
N ALA A 130 15.72 13.65 -9.12
CA ALA A 130 15.73 12.18 -9.16
C ALA A 130 16.05 11.54 -7.79
N LEU A 131 16.90 12.18 -6.97
CA LEU A 131 17.12 11.76 -5.57
C LEU A 131 15.84 11.88 -4.74
N THR A 132 15.05 12.92 -4.98
CA THR A 132 13.77 13.14 -4.28
C THR A 132 12.78 12.04 -4.64
N GLU A 133 12.65 11.72 -5.93
CA GLU A 133 11.80 10.64 -6.44
C GLU A 133 12.22 9.26 -5.87
N LEU A 134 13.53 8.97 -5.84
CA LEU A 134 14.07 7.75 -5.22
C LEU A 134 13.78 7.69 -3.72
N ILE A 135 13.90 8.80 -2.99
CA ILE A 135 13.58 8.88 -1.56
C ILE A 135 12.09 8.60 -1.32
N GLU A 136 11.21 9.14 -2.14
CA GLU A 136 9.77 8.88 -2.07
C GLU A 136 9.44 7.41 -2.35
N ALA A 137 10.03 6.82 -3.39
CA ALA A 137 9.87 5.40 -3.72
C ALA A 137 10.39 4.50 -2.59
N ALA A 138 11.56 4.81 -2.02
CA ALA A 138 12.14 4.08 -0.89
C ALA A 138 11.28 4.19 0.38
N ASN A 139 10.72 5.37 0.66
CA ASN A 139 9.81 5.58 1.79
C ASN A 139 8.50 4.81 1.61
N LYS A 140 7.98 4.74 0.38
CA LYS A 140 6.81 3.94 0.03
C LYS A 140 7.09 2.45 0.24
N ALA A 141 8.22 1.94 -0.24
CA ALA A 141 8.66 0.55 -0.06
C ALA A 141 8.90 0.21 1.43
N LYS A 142 9.55 1.10 2.18
CA LYS A 142 9.75 0.98 3.64
C LYS A 142 8.42 0.95 4.38
N GLY A 143 7.47 1.81 4.01
CA GLY A 143 6.12 1.82 4.56
C GLY A 143 5.33 0.55 4.28
N THR A 144 5.63 -0.14 3.17
CA THR A 144 5.06 -1.45 2.85
C THR A 144 5.75 -2.59 3.61
N SER A 145 7.08 -2.54 3.76
CA SER A 145 7.85 -3.50 4.56
C SER A 145 7.50 -3.44 6.06
N ALA A 146 7.34 -2.23 6.62
CA ALA A 146 6.87 -2.05 8.00
C ALA A 146 5.46 -2.62 8.22
N ARG A 147 4.59 -2.53 7.20
CA ARG A 147 3.26 -3.16 7.22
C ARG A 147 3.32 -4.69 7.19
N LEU A 148 4.31 -5.29 6.51
CA LEU A 148 4.51 -6.75 6.48
C LEU A 148 5.20 -7.30 7.72
N ARG A 149 6.15 -6.57 8.32
CA ARG A 149 6.80 -6.97 9.58
C ARG A 149 5.84 -7.04 10.76
N ALA A 150 4.91 -6.10 10.86
CA ALA A 150 3.85 -6.15 11.87
C ALA A 150 2.95 -7.40 11.76
N VAL A 151 2.91 -8.03 10.57
CA VAL A 151 2.19 -9.30 10.33
C VAL A 151 3.07 -10.52 10.65
N GLY A 152 4.40 -10.39 10.59
CA GLY A 152 5.36 -11.47 10.87
C GLY A 152 5.68 -11.68 12.36
N ASP A 153 5.67 -10.64 13.18
CA ASP A 153 5.93 -10.74 14.64
C ASP A 153 4.75 -11.35 15.44
N GLN A 154 3.68 -11.79 14.77
CA GLN A 154 2.53 -12.48 15.36
C GLN A 154 2.45 -13.98 15.02
N ALA A 155 3.49 -14.54 14.40
CA ALA A 155 3.64 -15.98 14.13
C ALA A 155 4.71 -16.58 15.06
#